data_AF-A0A6J4EHV5-F1
#
_entry.id   AF-A0A6J4EHV5-F1
#
_cell.length_a   1.000
_cell.length_b   1.000
_cell.length_c   1.000
_cell.angle_alpha   90.00
_cell.angle_beta   90.00
_cell.angle_gamma   90.00
#
_symmetry.space_group_name_H-M   'P 1'
#
loop_
_entity.id
_entity.type
_entity.pdbx_description
1 polymer ?
#
loop_
_entity_poly.entity_id
_entity_poly.type
_entity_poly.pdbx_seq_one_letter_code
_entity_poly.pdbx_strand_id
1 'polypeptide(L)'
;MLSWLHNNKVIFPSVEVIERTLAEATTLADRAVFSALTAQLEPGHKAALDRLLVSEGEQPSRLAWLLQPPGKINGKNVLQHIDRLNAIESLALPDGIALSVHQNRLLKLAREGRKMSSRDLARFTDVRRYASLVCIISEARSTLTDEVIDLHERILSSLFSRAKRTQAERLQQTGKLIQSKLKQYVTVGQALLNARESGEDPWAAIEDVLPWQEFINSVEETRFLSRKDNFDPLHLITEKYSTLRKYAPRMLSVLQFRAAPAAMQLSDALDTVRDMYRKQLRKVPPSAPIGFIPESWRKVVITPTGIDRKYYEFCVLNELKGALRSGDTWVKGSRRYRNFDDYLIPSDDFEKSLRDNQLPLAVPADCHEYIKSRLTLLASRLEEVNAMALAGDLPDVDISDKGVKITPLDNSVPSAASPFGDLVYGMLPHPKRGPLGKRNLWSLPFLQHRF
;
A
#
# COMPACT_ATOMS: atom_id res chain seq x y z
N MET A 1 40.33 10.30 2.61
CA MET A 1 40.85 10.98 1.40
C MET A 1 42.21 11.62 1.64
N LEU A 2 42.35 12.56 2.58
CA LEU A 2 43.63 13.23 2.88
C LEU A 2 44.74 12.24 3.25
N SER A 3 44.47 11.26 4.12
CA SER A 3 45.43 10.22 4.49
C SER A 3 45.82 9.34 3.29
N TRP A 4 44.91 9.10 2.35
CA TRP A 4 45.20 8.34 1.14
C TRP A 4 46.12 9.13 0.18
N LEU A 5 45.84 10.42 -0.04
CA LEU A 5 46.68 11.28 -0.89
C LEU A 5 48.10 11.41 -0.31
N HIS A 6 48.20 11.62 1.00
CA HIS A 6 49.48 11.68 1.72
C HIS A 6 50.26 10.35 1.59
N ASN A 7 49.60 9.21 1.83
CA ASN A 7 50.25 7.90 1.75
C ASN A 7 50.67 7.53 0.32
N ASN A 8 50.01 8.09 -0.70
CA ASN A 8 50.35 7.89 -2.11
C ASN A 8 51.23 9.00 -2.70
N LYS A 9 51.78 9.91 -1.86
CA LYS A 9 52.64 11.03 -2.29
C LYS A 9 52.02 11.91 -3.39
N VAL A 10 50.70 12.06 -3.37
CA VAL A 10 49.97 12.92 -4.31
C VAL A 10 49.82 14.31 -3.69
N ILE A 11 50.34 15.34 -4.39
CA ILE A 11 50.16 16.74 -3.99
C ILE A 11 48.66 17.05 -3.97
N PHE A 12 48.19 17.72 -2.92
CA PHE A 12 46.78 18.08 -2.80
C PHE A 12 46.36 18.96 -3.99
N PRO A 13 45.42 18.50 -4.83
CA PRO A 13 45.01 19.25 -6.02
C PRO A 13 44.32 20.56 -5.61
N SER A 14 44.46 21.59 -6.44
CA SER A 14 43.69 22.82 -6.25
C SER A 14 42.19 22.54 -6.34
N VAL A 15 41.37 23.41 -5.72
CA VAL A 15 39.91 23.28 -5.74
C VAL A 15 39.39 23.19 -7.18
N GLU A 16 39.93 23.98 -8.10
CA GLU A 16 39.59 23.95 -9.52
C GLU A 16 39.85 22.59 -10.18
N VAL A 17 40.99 21.95 -9.85
CA VAL A 17 41.31 20.60 -10.36
C VAL A 17 40.34 19.58 -9.79
N ILE A 18 39.97 19.68 -8.51
CA ILE A 18 38.97 18.81 -7.89
C ILE A 18 37.62 18.97 -8.58
N GLU A 19 37.13 20.20 -8.75
CA GLU A 19 35.84 20.49 -9.39
C GLU A 19 35.78 19.97 -10.82
N ARG A 20 36.82 20.23 -11.63
CA ARG A 20 36.91 19.72 -13.00
C ARG A 20 36.91 18.20 -13.03
N THR A 21 37.72 17.55 -12.19
CA THR A 21 37.80 16.08 -12.13
C THR A 21 36.45 15.47 -11.69
N LEU A 22 35.77 16.09 -10.73
CA LEU A 22 34.43 15.67 -10.31
C LEU A 22 33.39 15.84 -11.43
N ALA A 23 33.44 16.95 -12.18
CA ALA A 23 32.56 17.19 -13.31
C ALA A 23 32.78 16.17 -14.44
N GLU A 24 34.04 15.87 -14.77
CA GLU A 24 34.42 14.85 -15.74
C GLU A 24 33.96 13.45 -15.31
N ALA A 25 34.27 13.06 -14.07
CA ALA A 25 33.86 11.77 -13.52
C ALA A 25 32.33 11.62 -13.50
N THR A 26 31.60 12.68 -13.14
CA THR A 26 30.13 12.70 -13.18
C THR A 26 29.61 12.54 -14.60
N THR A 27 30.22 13.22 -15.57
CA THR A 27 29.85 13.12 -16.99
C THR A 27 30.07 11.71 -17.53
N LEU A 28 31.19 11.07 -17.17
CA LEU A 28 31.50 9.69 -17.55
C LEU A 28 30.51 8.71 -16.91
N ALA A 29 30.20 8.88 -15.62
CA ALA A 29 29.21 8.07 -14.93
C ALA A 29 27.82 8.19 -15.57
N ASP A 30 27.40 9.41 -15.94
CA ASP A 30 26.13 9.66 -16.61
C ASP A 30 26.09 8.99 -17.99
N ARG A 31 27.17 9.05 -18.76
CA ARG A 31 27.29 8.35 -20.05
C ARG A 31 27.21 6.83 -19.89
N ALA A 32 27.86 6.27 -18.86
CA ALA A 32 27.80 4.83 -18.57
C ALA A 32 26.35 4.40 -18.25
N VAL A 33 25.65 5.18 -17.41
CA VAL A 33 24.24 4.95 -17.07
C VAL A 33 23.35 5.00 -18.31
N PHE A 34 23.51 6.01 -19.17
CA PHE A 34 22.69 6.10 -20.38
C PHE A 34 22.99 4.98 -21.37
N SER A 35 24.24 4.56 -21.48
CA SER A 35 24.64 3.44 -22.35
C SER A 35 24.05 2.12 -21.85
N ALA A 36 24.12 1.85 -20.54
CA ALA A 36 23.51 0.66 -19.95
C ALA A 36 21.99 0.59 -20.20
N LEU A 37 21.29 1.70 -20.02
CA LEU A 37 19.84 1.81 -20.26
C LEU A 37 19.43 1.74 -21.73
N THR A 38 20.36 1.92 -22.67
CA THR A 38 20.07 1.95 -24.11
C THR A 38 20.68 0.79 -24.89
N ALA A 39 21.57 0.01 -24.28
CA ALA A 39 22.31 -1.08 -24.92
C ALA A 39 21.40 -2.15 -25.56
N GLN A 40 20.28 -2.48 -24.91
CA GLN A 40 19.34 -3.51 -25.38
C GLN A 40 18.21 -2.93 -26.26
N LEU A 41 18.22 -1.63 -26.56
CA LEU A 41 17.16 -1.00 -27.34
C LEU A 41 17.37 -1.17 -28.85
N GLU A 42 16.57 -2.06 -29.44
CA GLU A 42 16.40 -2.17 -30.88
C GLU A 42 15.79 -0.91 -31.53
N PRO A 43 15.95 -0.72 -32.86
CA PRO A 43 15.36 0.40 -33.60
C PRO A 43 13.85 0.53 -33.41
N GLY A 44 13.13 -0.59 -33.30
CA GLY A 44 11.70 -0.61 -33.02
C GLY A 44 11.33 0.04 -31.68
N HIS A 45 12.09 -0.26 -30.62
CA HIS A 45 11.89 0.36 -29.30
C HIS A 45 12.17 1.86 -29.35
N LYS A 46 13.26 2.27 -30.02
CA LYS A 46 13.63 3.68 -30.18
C LYS A 46 12.54 4.48 -30.89
N ALA A 47 12.03 3.96 -32.00
CA ALA A 47 10.92 4.58 -32.74
C ALA A 47 9.63 4.65 -31.90
N ALA A 48 9.34 3.63 -31.08
CA ALA A 48 8.19 3.63 -30.17
C ALA A 48 8.34 4.70 -29.08
N LEU A 49 9.54 4.87 -28.52
CA LEU A 49 9.85 5.91 -27.54
C LEU A 49 9.76 7.31 -28.15
N ASP A 50 10.24 7.52 -29.39
CA ASP A 50 10.13 8.81 -30.07
C ASP A 50 8.67 9.19 -30.34
N ARG A 51 7.81 8.22 -30.70
CA ARG A 51 6.37 8.44 -30.84
C ARG A 51 5.70 8.92 -29.54
N LEU A 52 6.30 8.67 -28.37
CA LEU A 52 5.76 9.21 -27.11
C LEU A 52 5.86 10.73 -27.01
N LEU A 53 6.84 11.33 -27.71
CA LEU A 53 7.13 12.75 -27.67
C LEU A 53 6.29 13.57 -28.66
N VAL A 54 5.67 12.92 -29.63
CA VAL A 54 4.85 13.57 -30.65
C VAL A 54 3.52 14.02 -30.04
N SER A 55 3.13 15.26 -30.34
CA SER A 55 1.80 15.80 -30.05
C SER A 55 1.00 15.85 -31.35
N GLU A 56 -0.29 15.45 -31.29
CA GLU A 56 -1.21 15.54 -32.41
C GLU A 56 -2.15 16.74 -32.21
N GLY A 57 -1.87 17.85 -32.91
CA GLY A 57 -2.65 19.08 -32.81
C GLY A 57 -2.69 19.65 -31.39
N GLU A 58 -3.88 19.87 -30.86
CA GLU A 58 -4.11 20.39 -29.50
C GLU A 58 -4.03 19.31 -28.40
N GLN A 59 -3.91 18.03 -28.77
CA GLN A 59 -3.87 16.95 -27.79
C GLN A 59 -2.50 16.89 -27.10
N PRO A 60 -2.46 16.55 -25.79
CA PRO A 60 -1.20 16.32 -25.10
C PRO A 60 -0.45 15.17 -25.78
N SER A 61 0.89 15.22 -25.75
CA SER A 61 1.72 14.12 -26.24
C SER A 61 1.35 12.81 -25.53
N ARG A 62 1.65 11.68 -26.16
CA ARG A 62 1.37 10.37 -25.57
C ARG A 62 2.08 10.21 -24.22
N LEU A 63 3.30 10.76 -24.08
CA LEU A 63 4.02 10.83 -22.81
C LEU A 63 3.24 11.65 -21.76
N ALA A 64 2.76 12.83 -22.11
CA ALA A 64 1.99 13.68 -21.20
C ALA A 64 0.69 12.99 -20.75
N TRP A 65 -0.01 12.28 -21.65
CA TRP A 65 -1.18 11.48 -21.31
C TRP A 65 -0.86 10.32 -20.34
N LEU A 66 0.27 9.62 -20.52
CA LEU A 66 0.71 8.56 -19.62
C LEU A 66 0.98 9.06 -18.19
N LEU A 67 1.50 10.28 -18.08
CA LEU A 67 1.91 10.89 -16.81
C LEU A 67 0.84 11.73 -16.12
N GLN A 68 -0.39 11.77 -16.67
CA GLN A 68 -1.49 12.50 -16.06
C GLN A 68 -1.78 11.97 -14.65
N PRO A 69 -2.05 12.87 -13.68
CA PRO A 69 -2.34 12.48 -12.30
C PRO A 69 -3.58 11.59 -12.21
N PRO A 70 -3.71 10.80 -11.12
CA PRO A 70 -4.87 9.97 -10.91
C PRO A 70 -6.13 10.81 -10.72
N GLY A 71 -7.24 10.32 -11.26
CA GLY A 71 -8.54 10.97 -11.11
C GLY A 71 -9.27 10.60 -9.81
N LYS A 72 -10.57 10.95 -9.74
CA LYS A 72 -11.48 10.54 -8.65
C LYS A 72 -11.54 9.01 -8.45
N ILE A 73 -11.87 8.56 -7.24
CA ILE A 73 -12.04 7.14 -6.93
C ILE A 73 -13.30 6.59 -7.63
N ASN A 74 -13.14 5.93 -8.77
CA ASN A 74 -14.22 5.24 -9.48
C ASN A 74 -13.66 4.23 -10.51
N GLY A 75 -14.52 3.32 -10.98
CA GLY A 75 -14.13 2.31 -11.96
C GLY A 75 -13.70 2.86 -13.33
N LYS A 76 -14.17 4.04 -13.75
CA LYS A 76 -13.74 4.68 -15.01
C LYS A 76 -12.26 5.02 -14.95
N ASN A 77 -11.79 5.58 -13.84
CA ASN A 77 -10.39 5.94 -13.69
C ASN A 77 -9.49 4.70 -13.55
N VAL A 78 -9.98 3.63 -12.91
CA VAL A 78 -9.28 2.32 -12.94
C VAL A 78 -9.05 1.88 -14.39
N LEU A 79 -10.08 1.95 -15.24
CA LEU A 79 -9.96 1.61 -16.66
C LEU A 79 -8.97 2.52 -17.40
N GLN A 80 -8.96 3.82 -17.11
CA GLN A 80 -7.99 4.75 -17.72
C GLN A 80 -6.55 4.43 -17.33
N HIS A 81 -6.28 4.09 -16.06
CA HIS A 81 -4.95 3.65 -15.66
C HIS A 81 -4.56 2.33 -16.32
N ILE A 82 -5.51 1.40 -16.49
CA ILE A 82 -5.29 0.16 -17.24
C ILE A 82 -4.98 0.46 -18.72
N ASP A 83 -5.67 1.42 -19.36
CA ASP A 83 -5.37 1.84 -20.73
C ASP A 83 -3.95 2.39 -20.87
N ARG A 84 -3.50 3.19 -19.88
CA ARG A 84 -2.13 3.70 -19.81
C ARG A 84 -1.10 2.59 -19.59
N LEU A 85 -1.38 1.62 -18.72
CA LEU A 85 -0.53 0.45 -18.53
C LEU A 85 -0.40 -0.36 -19.82
N ASN A 86 -1.50 -0.66 -20.51
CA ASN A 86 -1.46 -1.37 -21.80
C ASN A 86 -0.66 -0.60 -22.85
N ALA A 87 -0.74 0.72 -22.86
CA ALA A 87 0.07 1.55 -23.75
C ALA A 87 1.57 1.45 -23.42
N ILE A 88 1.95 1.36 -22.15
CA ILE A 88 3.34 1.12 -21.75
C ILE A 88 3.78 -0.29 -22.15
N GLU A 89 2.94 -1.31 -21.93
CA GLU A 89 3.27 -2.68 -22.31
C GLU A 89 3.42 -2.85 -23.84
N SER A 90 2.66 -2.10 -24.63
CA SER A 90 2.81 -2.09 -26.10
C SER A 90 4.14 -1.54 -26.62
N LEU A 91 4.93 -0.87 -25.76
CA LEU A 91 6.29 -0.46 -26.11
C LEU A 91 7.25 -1.66 -26.18
N ALA A 92 6.87 -2.79 -25.58
CA ALA A 92 7.63 -4.04 -25.56
C ALA A 92 9.09 -3.85 -25.13
N LEU A 93 9.35 -2.90 -24.21
CA LEU A 93 10.71 -2.63 -23.72
C LEU A 93 11.33 -3.92 -23.13
N PRO A 94 12.64 -4.15 -23.34
CA PRO A 94 13.32 -5.33 -22.81
C PRO A 94 13.09 -5.50 -21.31
N ASP A 95 12.74 -6.74 -20.91
CA ASP A 95 12.60 -7.09 -19.51
C ASP A 95 13.93 -6.90 -18.78
N GLY A 96 13.88 -6.34 -17.56
CA GLY A 96 15.09 -6.11 -16.76
C GLY A 96 15.92 -4.88 -17.16
N ILE A 97 15.54 -4.10 -18.18
CA ILE A 97 16.29 -2.89 -18.58
C ILE A 97 16.50 -1.90 -17.42
N ALA A 98 15.50 -1.78 -16.53
CA ALA A 98 15.53 -0.93 -15.35
C ALA A 98 16.49 -1.44 -14.25
N LEU A 99 16.88 -2.71 -14.28
CA LEU A 99 17.83 -3.34 -13.34
C LEU A 99 19.29 -3.17 -13.77
N SER A 100 19.54 -2.72 -15.01
CA SER A 100 20.90 -2.45 -15.52
C SER A 100 21.60 -1.30 -14.78
N VAL A 101 20.87 -0.52 -13.99
CA VAL A 101 21.36 0.63 -13.23
C VAL A 101 20.75 0.64 -11.85
N HIS A 102 21.46 1.26 -10.89
CA HIS A 102 20.96 1.38 -9.52
C HIS A 102 19.61 2.12 -9.45
N GLN A 103 18.66 1.59 -8.68
CA GLN A 103 17.28 2.11 -8.61
C GLN A 103 17.20 3.60 -8.28
N ASN A 104 17.98 4.08 -7.31
CA ASN A 104 18.04 5.51 -6.96
C ASN A 104 18.44 6.40 -8.14
N ARG A 105 19.34 5.93 -9.01
CA ARG A 105 19.76 6.68 -10.20
C ARG A 105 18.65 6.72 -11.25
N LEU A 106 17.98 5.59 -11.47
CA LEU A 106 16.80 5.52 -12.35
C LEU A 106 15.70 6.49 -11.87
N LEU A 107 15.37 6.47 -10.59
CA LEU A 107 14.36 7.35 -10.00
C LEU A 107 14.74 8.82 -10.09
N LYS A 108 16.02 9.17 -9.89
CA LYS A 108 16.51 10.53 -10.09
C LYS A 108 16.28 11.00 -11.52
N LEU A 109 16.72 10.22 -12.51
CA LEU A 109 16.54 10.54 -13.93
C LEU A 109 15.06 10.61 -14.35
N ALA A 110 14.23 9.70 -13.84
CA ALA A 110 12.79 9.73 -14.08
C ALA A 110 12.15 11.02 -13.54
N ARG A 111 12.53 11.45 -12.32
CA ARG A 111 12.02 12.69 -11.70
C ARG A 111 12.48 13.94 -12.46
N GLU A 112 13.72 13.97 -12.93
CA GLU A 112 14.24 15.06 -13.77
C GLU A 112 13.47 15.13 -15.10
N GLY A 113 13.35 13.99 -15.80
CA GLY A 113 12.65 13.91 -17.06
C GLY A 113 11.15 14.23 -16.97
N ARG A 114 10.49 13.90 -15.86
CA ARG A 114 9.07 14.26 -15.61
C ARG A 114 8.80 15.75 -15.49
N LYS A 115 9.81 16.56 -15.15
CA LYS A 115 9.69 18.02 -15.07
C LYS A 115 9.85 18.68 -16.45
N MET A 116 10.23 17.93 -17.46
CA MET A 116 10.53 18.42 -18.81
C MET A 116 9.34 18.20 -19.75
N SER A 117 9.14 19.09 -20.71
CA SER A 117 8.16 18.88 -21.77
C SER A 117 8.67 17.86 -22.79
N SER A 118 7.77 17.28 -23.60
CA SER A 118 8.19 16.42 -24.71
C SER A 118 9.14 17.11 -25.68
N ARG A 119 9.01 18.43 -25.87
CA ARG A 119 9.92 19.24 -26.69
C ARG A 119 11.30 19.35 -26.08
N ASP A 120 11.40 19.48 -24.76
CA ASP A 120 12.70 19.55 -24.07
C ASP A 120 13.42 18.21 -24.14
N LEU A 121 12.70 17.09 -23.92
CA LEU A 121 13.25 15.74 -24.04
C LEU A 121 13.71 15.42 -25.46
N ALA A 122 13.01 15.94 -26.48
CA ALA A 122 13.37 15.74 -27.89
C ALA A 122 14.71 16.41 -28.26
N ARG A 123 15.13 17.46 -27.55
CA ARG A 123 16.39 18.19 -27.78
C ARG A 123 17.63 17.47 -27.23
N PHE A 124 17.46 16.43 -26.42
CA PHE A 124 18.59 15.64 -25.95
C PHE A 124 19.24 14.85 -27.07
N THR A 125 20.53 14.51 -26.87
CA THR A 125 21.19 13.49 -27.69
C THR A 125 20.41 12.19 -27.60
N ASP A 126 20.40 11.40 -28.68
CA ASP A 126 19.61 10.16 -28.78
C ASP A 126 19.80 9.25 -27.56
N VAL A 127 21.05 9.01 -27.17
CA VAL A 127 21.39 8.16 -26.01
C VAL A 127 20.77 8.68 -24.71
N ARG A 128 20.87 10.00 -24.46
CA ARG A 128 20.27 10.62 -23.26
C ARG A 128 18.75 10.62 -23.35
N ARG A 129 18.17 10.95 -24.51
CA ARG A 129 16.72 10.96 -24.75
C ARG A 129 16.11 9.60 -24.42
N TYR A 130 16.64 8.53 -25.01
CA TYR A 130 16.12 7.18 -24.79
C TYR A 130 16.31 6.72 -23.36
N ALA A 131 17.49 6.96 -22.74
CA ALA A 131 17.70 6.61 -21.34
C ALA A 131 16.74 7.34 -20.40
N SER A 132 16.50 8.64 -20.62
CA SER A 132 15.50 9.40 -19.86
C SER A 132 14.09 8.85 -20.04
N LEU A 133 13.68 8.52 -21.27
CA LEU A 133 12.35 7.95 -21.55
C LEU A 133 12.17 6.57 -20.91
N VAL A 134 13.17 5.69 -20.99
CA VAL A 134 13.16 4.38 -20.31
C VAL A 134 12.95 4.56 -18.81
N CYS A 135 13.68 5.49 -18.17
CA CYS A 135 13.51 5.80 -16.75
C CYS A 135 12.09 6.29 -16.44
N ILE A 136 11.57 7.26 -17.21
CA ILE A 136 10.24 7.84 -17.01
C ILE A 136 9.14 6.77 -17.14
N ILE A 137 9.23 5.92 -18.16
CA ILE A 137 8.24 4.87 -18.46
C ILE A 137 8.32 3.73 -17.44
N SER A 138 9.52 3.32 -17.03
CA SER A 138 9.70 2.32 -15.97
C SER A 138 9.10 2.79 -14.65
N GLU A 139 9.31 4.06 -14.30
CA GLU A 139 8.66 4.70 -13.16
C GLU A 139 7.13 4.67 -13.35
N ALA A 140 6.63 5.18 -14.49
CA ALA A 140 5.21 5.30 -14.77
C ALA A 140 4.49 3.95 -14.70
N ARG A 141 5.10 2.87 -15.21
CA ARG A 141 4.59 1.50 -15.07
C ARG A 141 4.39 1.15 -13.60
N SER A 142 5.38 1.42 -12.74
CA SER A 142 5.28 1.13 -11.31
C SER A 142 4.19 1.94 -10.62
N THR A 143 4.15 3.25 -10.90
CA THR A 143 3.16 4.16 -10.32
C THR A 143 1.74 3.75 -10.74
N LEU A 144 1.50 3.51 -12.03
CA LEU A 144 0.19 3.13 -12.54
C LEU A 144 -0.26 1.76 -12.02
N THR A 145 0.66 0.80 -11.89
CA THR A 145 0.37 -0.52 -11.30
C THR A 145 -0.14 -0.37 -9.87
N ASP A 146 0.60 0.40 -9.06
CA ASP A 146 0.20 0.64 -7.68
C ASP A 146 -1.09 1.46 -7.57
N GLU A 147 -1.30 2.44 -8.46
CA GLU A 147 -2.53 3.26 -8.50
C GLU A 147 -3.77 2.44 -8.85
N VAL A 148 -3.67 1.46 -9.76
CA VAL A 148 -4.77 0.53 -10.07
C VAL A 148 -5.16 -0.27 -8.83
N ILE A 149 -4.18 -0.80 -8.10
CA ILE A 149 -4.39 -1.57 -6.87
C ILE A 149 -5.00 -0.67 -5.78
N ASP A 150 -4.46 0.53 -5.57
CA ASP A 150 -4.97 1.49 -4.59
C ASP A 150 -6.42 1.91 -4.88
N LEU A 151 -6.75 2.18 -6.14
CA LEU A 151 -8.11 2.52 -6.55
C LEU A 151 -9.06 1.35 -6.30
N HIS A 152 -8.64 0.12 -6.61
CA HIS A 152 -9.40 -1.07 -6.31
C HIS A 152 -9.67 -1.21 -4.80
N GLU A 153 -8.64 -1.09 -3.95
CA GLU A 153 -8.78 -1.16 -2.49
C GLU A 153 -9.72 -0.09 -1.95
N ARG A 154 -9.62 1.14 -2.46
CA ARG A 154 -10.47 2.27 -2.04
C ARG A 154 -11.91 2.06 -2.47
N ILE A 155 -12.14 1.58 -3.70
CA ILE A 155 -13.48 1.23 -4.18
C ILE A 155 -14.08 0.14 -3.29
N LEU A 156 -13.38 -0.99 -3.08
CA LEU A 156 -13.87 -2.06 -2.21
C LEU A 156 -14.18 -1.56 -0.79
N SER A 157 -13.24 -0.84 -0.17
CA SER A 157 -13.42 -0.31 1.19
C SER A 157 -14.63 0.64 1.28
N SER A 158 -14.88 1.43 0.24
CA SER A 158 -16.06 2.30 0.16
C SER A 158 -17.37 1.50 0.05
N LEU A 159 -17.37 0.38 -0.69
CA LEU A 159 -18.53 -0.50 -0.82
C LEU A 159 -18.87 -1.18 0.51
N PHE A 160 -17.88 -1.75 1.20
CA PHE A 160 -18.08 -2.34 2.53
C PHE A 160 -18.51 -1.30 3.56
N SER A 161 -17.89 -0.11 3.55
CA SER A 161 -18.27 0.98 4.47
C SER A 161 -19.71 1.42 4.26
N ARG A 162 -20.15 1.52 2.99
CA ARG A 162 -21.53 1.87 2.66
C ARG A 162 -22.49 0.77 3.09
N ALA A 163 -22.19 -0.50 2.81
CA ALA A 163 -22.99 -1.62 3.26
C ALA A 163 -23.17 -1.62 4.78
N LYS A 164 -22.08 -1.45 5.54
CA LYS A 164 -22.11 -1.36 7.00
C LYS A 164 -22.95 -0.18 7.51
N ARG A 165 -22.84 0.99 6.89
CA ARG A 165 -23.66 2.17 7.24
C ARG A 165 -25.14 1.93 6.96
N THR A 166 -25.48 1.43 5.77
CA THR A 166 -26.87 1.14 5.41
C THR A 166 -27.48 0.06 6.30
N GLN A 167 -26.70 -0.95 6.68
CA GLN A 167 -27.15 -1.94 7.66
C GLN A 167 -27.38 -1.33 9.05
N ALA A 168 -26.46 -0.47 9.53
CA ALA A 168 -26.64 0.22 10.81
C ALA A 168 -27.87 1.13 10.81
N GLU A 169 -28.13 1.84 9.71
CA GLU A 169 -29.35 2.65 9.51
C GLU A 169 -30.60 1.77 9.53
N ARG A 170 -30.60 0.62 8.81
CA ARG A 170 -31.71 -0.34 8.82
C ARG A 170 -31.94 -0.91 10.22
N LEU A 171 -30.89 -1.30 10.93
CA LEU A 171 -30.96 -1.78 12.32
C LEU A 171 -31.56 -0.73 13.26
N GLN A 172 -31.16 0.54 13.12
CA GLN A 172 -31.71 1.62 13.93
C GLN A 172 -33.20 1.85 13.65
N GLN A 173 -33.61 1.84 12.38
CA GLN A 173 -35.02 1.99 11.98
C GLN A 173 -35.86 0.80 12.46
N THR A 174 -35.39 -0.42 12.23
CA THR A 174 -36.01 -1.66 12.72
C THR A 174 -36.10 -1.67 14.23
N GLY A 175 -35.06 -1.23 14.96
CA GLY A 175 -35.07 -1.13 16.41
C GLY A 175 -36.14 -0.18 16.95
N LYS A 176 -36.32 1.00 16.30
CA LYS A 176 -37.40 1.93 16.63
C LYS A 176 -38.78 1.31 16.40
N LEU A 177 -38.96 0.58 15.30
CA LEU A 177 -40.21 -0.12 14.99
C LEU A 177 -40.47 -1.24 16.01
N ILE A 178 -39.48 -2.05 16.35
CA ILE A 178 -39.58 -3.11 17.38
C ILE A 178 -39.99 -2.49 18.71
N GLN A 179 -39.37 -1.39 19.13
CA GLN A 179 -39.74 -0.71 20.37
C GLN A 179 -41.18 -0.19 20.35
N SER A 180 -41.63 0.34 19.22
CA SER A 180 -43.02 0.77 19.03
C SER A 180 -44.00 -0.40 19.16
N LYS A 181 -43.73 -1.52 18.46
CA LYS A 181 -44.56 -2.73 18.50
C LYS A 181 -44.57 -3.37 19.89
N LEU A 182 -43.43 -3.39 20.58
CA LEU A 182 -43.33 -3.93 21.93
C LEU A 182 -44.18 -3.11 22.91
N LYS A 183 -44.18 -1.77 22.80
CA LYS A 183 -45.09 -0.92 23.57
C LYS A 183 -46.55 -1.24 23.27
N GLN A 184 -46.91 -1.37 21.99
CA GLN A 184 -48.27 -1.69 21.56
C GLN A 184 -48.75 -3.03 22.14
N TYR A 185 -47.92 -4.08 22.15
CA TYR A 185 -48.26 -5.36 22.76
C TYR A 185 -48.31 -5.33 24.29
N VAL A 186 -47.49 -4.51 24.95
CA VAL A 186 -47.62 -4.27 26.40
C VAL A 186 -48.97 -3.62 26.71
N THR A 187 -49.43 -2.66 25.89
CA THR A 187 -50.75 -2.03 26.08
C THR A 187 -51.89 -3.03 25.91
N VAL A 188 -51.84 -3.88 24.87
CA VAL A 188 -52.82 -4.96 24.65
C VAL A 188 -52.79 -5.96 25.82
N GLY A 189 -51.60 -6.35 26.29
CA GLY A 189 -51.45 -7.23 27.45
C GLY A 189 -52.04 -6.64 28.73
N GLN A 190 -51.85 -5.34 28.96
CA GLN A 190 -52.43 -4.64 30.11
C GLN A 190 -53.96 -4.57 30.02
N ALA A 191 -54.51 -4.31 28.84
CA ALA A 191 -55.95 -4.31 28.61
C ALA A 191 -56.58 -5.68 28.94
N LEU A 192 -55.92 -6.76 28.52
CA LEU A 192 -56.33 -8.14 28.82
C LEU A 192 -56.25 -8.47 30.32
N LEU A 193 -55.19 -8.00 31.01
CA LEU A 193 -55.06 -8.19 32.46
C LEU A 193 -56.19 -7.45 33.20
N ASN A 194 -56.46 -6.20 32.84
CA ASN A 194 -57.52 -5.39 33.46
C ASN A 194 -58.91 -6.00 33.20
N ALA A 195 -59.20 -6.43 31.96
CA ALA A 195 -60.48 -7.07 31.63
C ALA A 195 -60.72 -8.35 32.44
N ARG A 196 -59.66 -9.13 32.68
CA ARG A 196 -59.73 -10.34 33.51
C ARG A 196 -60.00 -10.03 34.98
N GLU A 197 -59.45 -8.95 35.52
CA GLU A 197 -59.69 -8.51 36.90
C GLU A 197 -61.10 -7.93 37.08
N SER A 198 -61.60 -7.20 36.09
CA SER A 198 -62.94 -6.56 36.11
C SER A 198 -64.08 -7.47 35.67
N GLY A 199 -63.78 -8.64 35.07
CA GLY A 199 -64.78 -9.56 34.51
C GLY A 199 -65.39 -9.11 33.18
N GLU A 200 -64.69 -8.24 32.44
CA GLU A 200 -65.11 -7.71 31.13
C GLU A 200 -64.73 -8.66 29.98
N ASP A 201 -65.31 -8.46 28.80
CA ASP A 201 -64.98 -9.24 27.60
C ASP A 201 -63.55 -8.94 27.12
N PRO A 202 -62.65 -9.94 27.09
CA PRO A 202 -61.28 -9.76 26.62
C PRO A 202 -61.18 -9.25 25.18
N TRP A 203 -62.14 -9.58 24.30
CA TRP A 203 -62.09 -9.16 22.90
C TRP A 203 -62.44 -7.69 22.75
N ALA A 204 -63.48 -7.22 23.44
CA ALA A 204 -63.85 -5.80 23.50
C ALA A 204 -62.70 -4.94 24.08
N ALA A 205 -62.01 -5.43 25.12
CA ALA A 205 -60.87 -4.72 25.72
C ALA A 205 -59.66 -4.59 24.79
N ILE A 206 -59.40 -5.58 23.92
CA ILE A 206 -58.37 -5.45 22.87
C ILE A 206 -58.81 -4.40 21.85
N GLU A 207 -60.06 -4.47 21.38
CA GLU A 207 -60.58 -3.62 20.31
C GLU A 207 -60.64 -2.13 20.69
N ASP A 208 -60.85 -1.84 21.98
CA ASP A 208 -60.85 -0.47 22.53
C ASP A 208 -59.44 0.16 22.51
N VAL A 209 -58.41 -0.64 22.71
CA VAL A 209 -57.01 -0.18 22.73
C VAL A 209 -56.35 -0.26 21.35
N LEU A 210 -56.75 -1.22 20.54
CA LEU A 210 -56.23 -1.45 19.20
C LEU A 210 -57.28 -2.14 18.30
N PRO A 211 -57.81 -1.43 17.28
CA PRO A 211 -58.78 -2.02 16.36
C PRO A 211 -58.29 -3.33 15.75
N TRP A 212 -59.19 -4.30 15.57
CA TRP A 212 -58.82 -5.67 15.18
C TRP A 212 -58.00 -5.76 13.89
N GLN A 213 -58.33 -4.95 12.89
CA GLN A 213 -57.58 -4.92 11.62
C GLN A 213 -56.15 -4.39 11.80
N GLU A 214 -55.95 -3.41 12.69
CA GLU A 214 -54.62 -2.89 13.01
C GLU A 214 -53.80 -3.89 13.84
N PHE A 215 -54.46 -4.67 14.71
CA PHE A 215 -53.81 -5.77 15.42
C PHE A 215 -53.28 -6.84 14.46
N ILE A 216 -54.08 -7.26 13.47
CA ILE A 216 -53.65 -8.20 12.42
C ILE A 216 -52.42 -7.66 11.68
N ASN A 217 -52.50 -6.42 11.17
CA ASN A 217 -51.39 -5.77 10.47
C ASN A 217 -50.12 -5.70 11.36
N SER A 218 -50.31 -5.38 12.65
CA SER A 218 -49.21 -5.28 13.61
C SER A 218 -48.50 -6.62 13.85
N VAL A 219 -49.26 -7.72 13.93
CA VAL A 219 -48.72 -9.09 14.05
C VAL A 219 -47.94 -9.48 12.80
N GLU A 220 -48.45 -9.19 11.60
CA GLU A 220 -47.74 -9.46 10.35
C GLU A 220 -46.43 -8.68 10.23
N GLU A 221 -46.46 -7.38 10.54
CA GLU A 221 -45.28 -6.51 10.56
C GLU A 221 -44.24 -7.00 11.58
N THR A 222 -44.65 -7.35 12.79
CA THR A 222 -43.74 -7.85 13.83
C THR A 222 -43.12 -9.19 13.43
N ARG A 223 -43.89 -10.07 12.76
CA ARG A 223 -43.38 -11.33 12.23
C ARG A 223 -42.32 -11.11 11.15
N PHE A 224 -42.47 -10.07 10.33
CA PHE A 224 -41.48 -9.67 9.34
C PHE A 224 -40.20 -9.09 10.01
N LEU A 225 -40.36 -8.25 11.03
CA LEU A 225 -39.24 -7.66 11.79
C LEU A 225 -38.43 -8.70 12.58
N SER A 226 -39.03 -9.84 12.92
CA SER A 226 -38.41 -10.91 13.70
C SER A 226 -37.54 -11.89 12.89
N ARG A 227 -37.41 -11.72 11.56
CA ARG A 227 -36.60 -12.60 10.70
C ARG A 227 -35.10 -12.38 10.93
N LYS A 228 -34.37 -13.46 11.26
CA LYS A 228 -32.93 -13.45 11.61
C LYS A 228 -31.99 -12.98 10.49
N ASP A 229 -32.36 -13.17 9.22
CA ASP A 229 -31.42 -13.00 8.09
C ASP A 229 -31.25 -11.55 7.60
N ASN A 230 -31.99 -10.58 8.17
CA ASN A 230 -31.98 -9.19 7.70
C ASN A 230 -30.77 -8.36 8.15
N PHE A 231 -29.81 -8.95 8.85
CA PHE A 231 -28.82 -8.20 9.62
C PHE A 231 -27.35 -8.46 9.25
N ASP A 232 -27.03 -9.11 8.13
CA ASP A 232 -25.63 -9.23 7.67
C ASP A 232 -25.30 -8.14 6.62
N PRO A 233 -24.27 -7.28 6.83
CA PRO A 233 -23.87 -6.30 5.82
C PRO A 233 -23.42 -6.92 4.50
N LEU A 234 -22.98 -8.19 4.49
CA LEU A 234 -22.58 -8.88 3.27
C LEU A 234 -23.73 -8.99 2.28
N HIS A 235 -24.99 -9.12 2.70
CA HIS A 235 -26.10 -9.15 1.76
C HIS A 235 -26.22 -7.86 0.94
N LEU A 236 -25.82 -6.72 1.51
CA LEU A 236 -25.92 -5.40 0.88
C LEU A 236 -24.79 -5.12 -0.12
N ILE A 237 -23.63 -5.76 0.01
CA ILE A 237 -22.51 -5.49 -0.91
C ILE A 237 -22.84 -5.90 -2.35
N THR A 238 -23.70 -6.91 -2.52
CA THR A 238 -24.10 -7.42 -3.85
C THR A 238 -24.95 -6.43 -4.65
N GLU A 239 -25.61 -5.46 -3.99
CA GLU A 239 -26.35 -4.38 -4.67
C GLU A 239 -25.44 -3.53 -5.59
N LYS A 240 -24.14 -3.48 -5.30
CA LYS A 240 -23.13 -2.74 -6.06
C LYS A 240 -22.18 -3.64 -6.85
N TYR A 241 -22.56 -4.90 -7.07
CA TYR A 241 -21.79 -5.85 -7.87
C TYR A 241 -21.44 -5.34 -9.27
N SER A 242 -22.35 -4.58 -9.90
CA SER A 242 -22.11 -3.96 -11.21
C SER A 242 -20.93 -2.98 -11.21
N THR A 243 -20.66 -2.29 -10.09
CA THR A 243 -19.52 -1.38 -9.97
C THR A 243 -18.18 -2.13 -10.03
N LEU A 244 -18.10 -3.29 -9.37
CA LEU A 244 -16.90 -4.13 -9.36
C LEU A 244 -16.63 -4.73 -10.76
N ARG A 245 -17.68 -5.31 -11.36
CA ARG A 245 -17.61 -5.95 -12.68
C ARG A 245 -17.22 -5.03 -13.83
N LYS A 246 -17.40 -3.71 -13.70
CA LYS A 246 -17.03 -2.74 -14.74
C LYS A 246 -15.53 -2.72 -15.01
N TYR A 247 -14.69 -3.02 -14.03
CA TYR A 247 -13.23 -2.91 -14.17
C TYR A 247 -12.47 -4.18 -13.77
N ALA A 248 -13.00 -5.01 -12.87
CA ALA A 248 -12.31 -6.20 -12.37
C ALA A 248 -11.80 -7.13 -13.49
N PRO A 249 -12.55 -7.42 -14.57
CA PRO A 249 -12.04 -8.25 -15.67
C PRO A 249 -10.76 -7.71 -16.30
N ARG A 250 -10.71 -6.40 -16.58
CA ARG A 250 -9.54 -5.75 -17.20
C ARG A 250 -8.38 -5.60 -16.23
N MET A 251 -8.68 -5.40 -14.94
CA MET A 251 -7.65 -5.35 -13.89
C MET A 251 -6.95 -6.69 -13.76
N LEU A 252 -7.71 -7.79 -13.62
CA LEU A 252 -7.17 -9.14 -13.47
C LEU A 252 -6.48 -9.64 -14.74
N SER A 253 -6.81 -9.11 -15.92
CA SER A 253 -6.12 -9.48 -17.17
C SER A 253 -4.78 -8.77 -17.34
N VAL A 254 -4.63 -7.54 -16.84
CA VAL A 254 -3.42 -6.72 -17.04
C VAL A 254 -2.41 -6.91 -15.91
N LEU A 255 -2.87 -7.05 -14.67
CA LEU A 255 -1.99 -7.25 -13.53
C LEU A 255 -1.49 -8.71 -13.45
N GLN A 256 -0.18 -8.88 -13.35
CA GLN A 256 0.47 -10.18 -13.22
C GLN A 256 0.71 -10.49 -11.74
N PHE A 257 -0.27 -11.14 -11.12
CA PHE A 257 -0.17 -11.59 -9.74
C PHE A 257 0.75 -12.82 -9.62
N ARG A 258 1.51 -12.85 -8.53
CA ARG A 258 2.31 -13.97 -8.07
C ARG A 258 2.03 -14.17 -6.59
N ALA A 259 2.11 -15.40 -6.11
CA ALA A 259 1.76 -15.75 -4.74
C ALA A 259 2.84 -16.63 -4.11
N ALA A 260 3.04 -16.45 -2.81
CA ALA A 260 3.79 -17.34 -1.95
C ALA A 260 3.00 -18.66 -1.76
N PRO A 261 3.65 -19.75 -1.32
CA PRO A 261 2.98 -21.03 -1.09
C PRO A 261 1.73 -20.93 -0.20
N ALA A 262 1.75 -20.04 0.80
CA ALA A 262 0.62 -19.80 1.71
C ALA A 262 -0.64 -19.21 1.03
N ALA A 263 -0.48 -18.47 -0.08
CA ALA A 263 -1.57 -17.81 -0.80
C ALA A 263 -1.97 -18.52 -2.10
N MET A 264 -1.47 -19.73 -2.37
CA MET A 264 -1.76 -20.46 -3.61
C MET A 264 -3.26 -20.71 -3.84
N GLN A 265 -4.01 -21.06 -2.79
CA GLN A 265 -5.47 -21.24 -2.88
C GLN A 265 -6.20 -19.97 -3.36
N LEU A 266 -5.72 -18.79 -2.96
CA LEU A 266 -6.26 -17.51 -3.42
C LEU A 266 -5.79 -17.20 -4.85
N SER A 267 -4.55 -17.53 -5.21
CA SER A 267 -4.04 -17.41 -6.58
C SER A 267 -4.88 -18.23 -7.56
N ASP A 268 -5.15 -19.50 -7.24
CA ASP A 268 -5.99 -20.38 -8.05
C ASP A 268 -7.43 -19.85 -8.17
N ALA A 269 -7.93 -19.20 -7.11
CA ALA A 269 -9.24 -18.56 -7.11
C ALA A 269 -9.28 -17.31 -8.02
N LEU A 270 -8.21 -16.50 -8.01
CA LEU A 270 -8.05 -15.36 -8.93
C LEU A 270 -8.02 -15.84 -10.38
N ASP A 271 -7.29 -16.92 -10.66
CA ASP A 271 -7.25 -17.55 -11.98
C ASP A 271 -8.62 -18.07 -12.41
N THR A 272 -9.37 -18.70 -11.48
CA THR A 272 -10.75 -19.12 -11.71
C THR A 272 -11.65 -17.93 -12.09
N VAL A 273 -11.58 -16.84 -11.34
CA VAL A 273 -12.37 -15.62 -11.62
C VAL A 273 -11.96 -15.00 -12.96
N ARG A 274 -10.67 -14.95 -13.28
CA ARG A 274 -10.15 -14.47 -14.57
C ARG A 274 -10.69 -15.30 -15.73
N ASP A 275 -10.69 -16.62 -15.57
CA ASP A 275 -11.25 -17.56 -16.55
C ASP A 275 -12.76 -17.42 -16.71
N MET A 276 -13.48 -17.24 -15.61
CA MET A 276 -14.92 -16.95 -15.63
C MET A 276 -15.24 -15.67 -16.40
N TYR A 277 -14.42 -14.62 -16.26
CA TYR A 277 -14.58 -13.40 -17.03
C TYR A 277 -14.25 -13.60 -18.52
N ARG A 278 -13.16 -14.30 -18.83
CA ARG A 278 -12.73 -14.56 -20.21
C ARG A 278 -13.75 -15.41 -20.97
N LYS A 279 -14.25 -16.48 -20.35
CA LYS A 279 -15.24 -17.42 -20.92
C LYS A 279 -16.69 -16.97 -20.71
N GLN A 280 -16.90 -15.81 -20.07
CA GLN A 280 -18.21 -15.27 -19.70
C GLN A 280 -19.12 -16.28 -18.96
N LEU A 281 -18.53 -17.15 -18.14
CA LEU A 281 -19.27 -18.19 -17.40
C LEU A 281 -20.28 -17.54 -16.47
N ARG A 282 -21.49 -18.10 -16.40
CA ARG A 282 -22.57 -17.61 -15.52
C ARG A 282 -22.46 -18.13 -14.10
N LYS A 283 -21.94 -19.34 -13.91
CA LYS A 283 -21.77 -20.03 -12.62
C LYS A 283 -20.29 -20.21 -12.30
N VAL A 284 -19.97 -20.29 -11.02
CA VAL A 284 -18.64 -20.68 -10.55
C VAL A 284 -18.47 -22.19 -10.77
N PRO A 285 -17.33 -22.65 -11.31
CA PRO A 285 -17.06 -24.08 -11.45
C PRO A 285 -17.10 -24.80 -10.09
N PRO A 286 -17.61 -26.04 -9.99
CA PRO A 286 -17.59 -26.80 -8.73
C PRO A 286 -16.17 -27.07 -8.21
N SER A 287 -15.18 -27.08 -9.09
CA SER A 287 -13.76 -27.25 -8.76
C SER A 287 -13.08 -25.96 -8.28
N ALA A 288 -13.82 -24.85 -8.15
CA ALA A 288 -13.23 -23.59 -7.71
C ALA A 288 -12.67 -23.71 -6.28
N PRO A 289 -11.48 -23.17 -6.00
CA PRO A 289 -10.91 -23.19 -4.66
C PRO A 289 -11.82 -22.52 -3.63
N ILE A 290 -11.96 -23.12 -2.45
CA ILE A 290 -12.76 -22.56 -1.35
C ILE A 290 -11.95 -22.43 -0.04
N GLY A 291 -10.72 -22.94 0.00
CA GLY A 291 -9.89 -22.99 1.20
C GLY A 291 -9.47 -21.60 1.71
N PHE A 292 -9.40 -20.61 0.83
CA PHE A 292 -9.06 -19.23 1.19
C PHE A 292 -10.23 -18.44 1.81
N ILE A 293 -11.47 -18.96 1.71
CA ILE A 293 -12.68 -18.22 2.10
C ILE A 293 -12.75 -18.13 3.64
N PRO A 294 -12.78 -16.91 4.21
CA PRO A 294 -12.92 -16.74 5.66
C PRO A 294 -14.27 -17.25 6.16
N GLU A 295 -14.33 -17.67 7.42
CA GLU A 295 -15.54 -18.25 8.03
C GLU A 295 -16.75 -17.31 7.96
N SER A 296 -16.53 -16.00 8.04
CA SER A 296 -17.57 -14.97 7.89
C SER A 296 -18.24 -14.96 6.51
N TRP A 297 -17.54 -15.39 5.46
CA TRP A 297 -18.06 -15.43 4.10
C TRP A 297 -18.66 -16.79 3.73
N ARG A 298 -18.28 -17.88 4.41
CA ARG A 298 -18.66 -19.24 4.01
C ARG A 298 -20.17 -19.43 3.85
N LYS A 299 -20.96 -18.90 4.79
CA LYS A 299 -22.43 -19.02 4.76
C LYS A 299 -23.10 -18.34 3.56
N VAL A 300 -22.49 -17.27 3.02
CA VAL A 300 -23.03 -16.52 1.89
C VAL A 300 -22.44 -16.95 0.55
N VAL A 301 -21.20 -17.45 0.55
CA VAL A 301 -20.52 -17.93 -0.66
C VAL A 301 -20.93 -19.36 -1.00
N ILE A 302 -21.03 -20.25 0.00
CA ILE A 302 -21.34 -21.67 -0.20
C ILE A 302 -22.81 -21.88 0.11
N THR A 303 -23.60 -22.17 -0.93
CA THR A 303 -25.03 -22.43 -0.82
C THR A 303 -25.33 -23.91 -1.08
N PRO A 304 -26.50 -24.44 -0.67
CA PRO A 304 -26.90 -25.82 -1.00
C PRO A 304 -26.93 -26.11 -2.51
N THR A 305 -27.09 -25.07 -3.33
CA THR A 305 -27.14 -25.18 -4.80
C THR A 305 -25.79 -24.98 -5.49
N GLY A 306 -24.71 -24.78 -4.72
CA GLY A 306 -23.36 -24.52 -5.20
C GLY A 306 -22.81 -23.17 -4.73
N ILE A 307 -21.75 -22.70 -5.39
CA ILE A 307 -21.06 -21.46 -5.03
C ILE A 307 -21.79 -20.25 -5.64
N ASP A 308 -22.18 -19.28 -4.80
CA ASP A 308 -22.73 -18.01 -5.29
C ASP A 308 -21.62 -17.16 -5.92
N ARG A 309 -21.80 -16.85 -7.20
CA ARG A 309 -20.83 -16.09 -7.99
C ARG A 309 -20.53 -14.71 -7.44
N LYS A 310 -21.55 -13.96 -7.03
CA LYS A 310 -21.37 -12.55 -6.63
C LYS A 310 -20.55 -12.50 -5.35
N TYR A 311 -20.91 -13.32 -4.37
CA TYR A 311 -20.17 -13.39 -3.12
C TYR A 311 -18.77 -13.97 -3.33
N TYR A 312 -18.60 -14.97 -4.18
CA TYR A 312 -17.30 -15.54 -4.51
C TYR A 312 -16.36 -14.49 -5.14
N GLU A 313 -16.81 -13.75 -6.16
CA GLU A 313 -15.99 -12.71 -6.81
C GLU A 313 -15.63 -11.57 -5.82
N PHE A 314 -16.57 -11.15 -4.97
CA PHE A 314 -16.28 -10.16 -3.93
C PHE A 314 -15.31 -10.69 -2.88
N CYS A 315 -15.44 -11.95 -2.46
CA CYS A 315 -14.55 -12.58 -1.49
C CYS A 315 -13.13 -12.67 -2.06
N VAL A 316 -12.95 -13.19 -3.27
CA VAL A 316 -11.64 -13.28 -3.94
C VAL A 316 -10.96 -11.91 -4.01
N LEU A 317 -11.69 -10.88 -4.45
CA LEU A 317 -11.13 -9.53 -4.59
C LEU A 317 -10.89 -8.84 -3.24
N ASN A 318 -11.67 -9.18 -2.20
CA ASN A 318 -11.42 -8.71 -0.84
C ASN A 318 -10.19 -9.38 -0.21
N GLU A 319 -10.04 -10.70 -0.36
CA GLU A 319 -8.89 -11.43 0.17
C GLU A 319 -7.60 -11.08 -0.56
N LEU A 320 -7.67 -10.74 -1.86
CA LEU A 320 -6.54 -10.20 -2.62
C LEU A 320 -5.93 -8.96 -1.94
N LYS A 321 -6.77 -8.05 -1.43
CA LYS A 321 -6.30 -6.88 -0.68
C LYS A 321 -5.53 -7.29 0.59
N GLY A 322 -5.99 -8.32 1.30
CA GLY A 322 -5.30 -8.85 2.47
C GLY A 322 -3.92 -9.41 2.11
N ALA A 323 -3.88 -10.28 1.10
CA ALA A 323 -2.65 -10.94 0.64
C ALA A 323 -1.61 -9.97 0.06
N LEU A 324 -2.05 -8.90 -0.62
CA LEU A 324 -1.15 -7.84 -1.10
C LEU A 324 -0.51 -7.06 0.05
N ARG A 325 -1.22 -6.89 1.17
CA ARG A 325 -0.72 -6.15 2.35
C ARG A 325 0.19 -6.98 3.23
N SER A 326 -0.04 -8.29 3.32
CA SER A 326 0.85 -9.21 4.02
C SER A 326 2.11 -9.51 3.22
N GLY A 327 2.09 -9.30 1.90
CA GLY A 327 3.18 -9.67 1.00
C GLY A 327 3.11 -11.12 0.51
N ASP A 328 2.07 -11.86 0.89
CA ASP A 328 1.84 -13.23 0.40
C ASP A 328 1.49 -13.26 -1.08
N THR A 329 0.99 -12.14 -1.62
CA THR A 329 0.79 -11.91 -3.05
C THR A 329 1.52 -10.64 -3.46
N TRP A 330 2.19 -10.66 -4.61
CA TRP A 330 2.84 -9.50 -5.21
C TRP A 330 2.48 -9.38 -6.69
N VAL A 331 2.77 -8.21 -7.26
CA VAL A 331 2.44 -7.87 -8.65
C VAL A 331 3.70 -7.48 -9.41
N LYS A 332 3.99 -8.16 -10.52
CA LYS A 332 5.13 -7.81 -11.38
C LYS A 332 4.99 -6.35 -11.84
N GLY A 333 6.07 -5.59 -11.70
CA GLY A 333 6.09 -4.17 -12.10
C GLY A 333 5.56 -3.21 -11.04
N SER A 334 5.02 -3.68 -9.91
CA SER A 334 4.67 -2.84 -8.77
C SER A 334 5.91 -2.37 -8.03
N ARG A 335 5.84 -1.18 -7.39
CA ARG A 335 6.87 -0.72 -6.44
C ARG A 335 6.50 -1.10 -5.01
N ARG A 336 5.23 -0.90 -4.64
CA ARG A 336 4.74 -1.12 -3.26
C ARG A 336 4.42 -2.58 -2.95
N TYR A 337 3.93 -3.31 -3.94
CA TYR A 337 3.48 -4.70 -3.82
C TYR A 337 4.40 -5.61 -4.64
N ARG A 338 5.72 -5.49 -4.43
CA ARG A 338 6.73 -6.32 -5.10
C ARG A 338 7.17 -7.48 -4.21
N ASN A 339 7.84 -8.48 -4.79
CA ASN A 339 8.37 -9.57 -3.99
C ASN A 339 9.37 -9.01 -2.96
N PHE A 340 9.33 -9.53 -1.73
CA PHE A 340 10.29 -9.17 -0.70
C PHE A 340 11.73 -9.47 -1.14
N ASP A 341 11.94 -10.59 -1.82
CA ASP A 341 13.27 -11.00 -2.30
C ASP A 341 13.86 -10.01 -3.32
N ASP A 342 13.03 -9.24 -4.03
CA ASP A 342 13.48 -8.22 -4.98
C ASP A 342 14.16 -7.01 -4.29
N TYR A 343 14.08 -6.90 -2.96
CA TYR A 343 14.81 -5.91 -2.17
C TYR A 343 16.17 -6.40 -1.68
N LEU A 344 16.43 -7.70 -1.79
CA LEU A 344 17.66 -8.33 -1.35
C LEU A 344 18.67 -8.38 -2.50
N ILE A 345 19.94 -8.62 -2.14
CA ILE A 345 20.97 -8.95 -3.13
C ILE A 345 20.59 -10.33 -3.70
N PRO A 346 20.59 -10.53 -5.03
CA PRO A 346 20.35 -11.84 -5.63
C PRO A 346 21.27 -12.89 -5.01
N SER A 347 20.75 -14.10 -4.78
CA SER A 347 21.50 -15.16 -4.09
C SER A 347 22.86 -15.44 -4.74
N ASP A 348 22.91 -15.47 -6.07
CA ASP A 348 24.15 -15.71 -6.83
C ASP A 348 25.18 -14.59 -6.60
N ASP A 349 24.73 -13.33 -6.59
CA ASP A 349 25.58 -12.17 -6.35
C ASP A 349 26.06 -12.12 -4.89
N PHE A 350 25.17 -12.48 -3.96
CA PHE A 350 25.49 -12.58 -2.54
C PHE A 350 26.54 -13.68 -2.29
N GLU A 351 26.33 -14.87 -2.83
CA GLU A 351 27.29 -15.97 -2.71
C GLU A 351 28.65 -15.62 -3.31
N LYS A 352 28.66 -14.95 -4.46
CA LYS A 352 29.90 -14.46 -5.07
C LYS A 352 30.60 -13.46 -4.17
N SER A 353 29.87 -12.47 -3.66
CA SER A 353 30.42 -11.45 -2.75
C SER A 353 30.93 -12.05 -1.44
N LEU A 354 30.26 -13.10 -0.95
CA LEU A 354 30.67 -13.84 0.24
C LEU A 354 31.97 -14.62 -0.01
N ARG A 355 32.07 -15.34 -1.14
CA ARG A 355 33.29 -16.08 -1.54
C ARG A 355 34.49 -15.14 -1.74
N ASP A 356 34.26 -13.98 -2.34
CA ASP A 356 35.31 -13.01 -2.66
C ASP A 356 35.67 -12.11 -1.45
N ASN A 357 35.00 -12.29 -0.30
CA ASN A 357 35.13 -11.45 0.89
C ASN A 357 34.92 -9.95 0.61
N GLN A 358 34.00 -9.64 -0.32
CA GLN A 358 33.67 -8.29 -0.78
C GLN A 358 32.35 -7.76 -0.22
N LEU A 359 31.74 -8.47 0.73
CA LEU A 359 30.55 -7.98 1.40
C LEU A 359 30.88 -6.68 2.16
N PRO A 360 30.12 -5.59 1.94
CA PRO A 360 30.36 -4.29 2.59
C PRO A 360 29.82 -4.30 4.04
N LEU A 361 30.19 -5.31 4.81
CA LEU A 361 29.80 -5.48 6.21
C LEU A 361 30.98 -5.09 7.10
N ALA A 362 30.74 -4.19 8.04
CA ALA A 362 31.71 -3.83 9.08
C ALA A 362 31.77 -4.88 10.22
N VAL A 363 31.13 -6.03 10.03
CA VAL A 363 30.94 -7.10 11.02
C VAL A 363 31.27 -8.45 10.38
N PRO A 364 31.60 -9.48 11.19
CA PRO A 364 31.79 -10.84 10.67
C PRO A 364 30.61 -11.28 9.81
N ALA A 365 30.89 -11.90 8.67
CA ALA A 365 29.87 -12.44 7.78
C ALA A 365 29.24 -13.73 8.34
N ASP A 366 29.94 -14.43 9.25
CA ASP A 366 29.40 -15.59 9.95
C ASP A 366 28.45 -15.17 11.08
N CYS A 367 27.20 -15.65 11.00
CA CYS A 367 26.15 -15.32 11.95
C CYS A 367 26.48 -15.82 13.38
N HIS A 368 27.05 -17.02 13.51
CA HIS A 368 27.36 -17.58 14.83
C HIS A 368 28.51 -16.84 15.48
N GLU A 369 29.55 -16.49 14.71
CA GLU A 369 30.66 -15.66 15.16
C GLU A 369 30.17 -14.28 15.60
N TYR A 370 29.32 -13.64 14.78
CA TYR A 370 28.72 -12.35 15.11
C TYR A 370 27.92 -12.43 16.41
N ILE A 371 26.99 -13.38 16.54
CA ILE A 371 26.15 -13.55 17.73
C ILE A 371 27.02 -13.84 18.95
N LYS A 372 27.99 -14.75 18.85
CA LYS A 372 28.92 -15.07 19.93
C LYS A 372 29.69 -13.83 20.39
N SER A 373 30.21 -13.03 19.45
CA SER A 373 30.92 -11.79 19.77
C SER A 373 30.02 -10.79 20.50
N ARG A 374 28.75 -10.66 20.09
CA ARG A 374 27.76 -9.77 20.70
C ARG A 374 27.33 -10.23 22.09
N LEU A 375 27.11 -11.54 22.27
CA LEU A 375 26.79 -12.12 23.58
C LEU A 375 27.96 -12.01 24.55
N THR A 376 29.19 -12.22 24.08
CA THR A 376 30.40 -12.05 24.90
C THR A 376 30.57 -10.60 25.33
N LEU A 377 30.38 -9.65 24.40
CA LEU A 377 30.40 -8.23 24.71
C LEU A 377 29.29 -7.85 25.69
N LEU A 378 28.07 -8.37 25.49
CA LEU A 378 26.95 -8.13 26.39
C LEU A 378 27.24 -8.64 27.80
N ALA A 379 27.74 -9.88 27.93
CA ALA A 379 28.09 -10.47 29.22
C ALA A 379 29.16 -9.63 29.93
N SER A 380 30.23 -9.25 29.22
CA SER A 380 31.29 -8.39 29.77
C SER A 380 30.75 -7.03 30.22
N ARG A 381 29.86 -6.40 29.45
CA ARG A 381 29.24 -5.12 29.85
C ARG A 381 28.28 -5.27 31.02
N LEU A 382 27.56 -6.39 31.13
CA LEU A 382 26.71 -6.68 32.28
C LEU A 382 27.52 -6.89 33.55
N GLU A 383 28.66 -7.59 33.47
CA GLU A 383 29.58 -7.75 34.59
C GLU A 383 30.16 -6.40 35.05
N GLU A 384 30.60 -5.56 34.11
CA GLU A 384 31.09 -4.20 34.38
C GLU A 384 30.02 -3.33 35.05
N VAL A 385 28.80 -3.30 34.49
CA VAL A 385 27.67 -2.55 35.05
C VAL A 385 27.30 -3.06 36.44
N ASN A 386 27.30 -4.38 36.66
CA ASN A 386 27.02 -4.97 37.97
C ASN A 386 28.09 -4.62 39.02
N ALA A 387 29.37 -4.63 38.63
CA ALA A 387 30.46 -4.20 39.50
C ALA A 387 30.33 -2.71 39.88
N MET A 388 30.04 -1.84 38.91
CA MET A 388 29.79 -0.42 39.15
C MET A 388 28.55 -0.19 40.02
N ALA A 389 27.49 -0.99 39.83
CA ALA A 389 26.26 -0.92 40.63
C ALA A 389 26.54 -1.22 42.10
N LEU A 390 27.30 -2.28 42.38
CA LEU A 390 27.68 -2.67 43.74
C LEU A 390 28.62 -1.65 44.41
N ALA A 391 29.48 -0.99 43.63
CA ALA A 391 30.38 0.04 44.12
C ALA A 391 29.70 1.41 44.30
N GLY A 392 28.50 1.62 43.74
CA GLY A 392 27.84 2.92 43.69
C GLY A 392 28.44 3.88 42.66
N ASP A 393 29.23 3.37 41.73
CA ASP A 393 29.99 4.12 40.72
C ASP A 393 29.24 4.27 39.39
N LEU A 394 27.98 3.84 39.31
CA LEU A 394 27.19 4.00 38.09
C LEU A 394 26.94 5.49 37.82
N PRO A 395 27.39 6.04 36.68
CA PRO A 395 27.13 7.42 36.34
C PRO A 395 25.62 7.59 36.11
N ASP A 396 25.05 8.65 36.69
CA ASP A 396 23.66 9.05 36.48
C ASP A 396 22.60 8.00 36.88
N VAL A 397 22.98 6.98 37.67
CA VAL A 397 22.05 5.95 38.15
C VAL A 397 22.19 5.77 39.66
N ASP A 398 21.06 5.87 40.36
CA ASP A 398 20.94 5.58 41.79
C ASP A 398 20.03 4.35 41.98
N ILE A 399 20.58 3.30 42.62
CA ILE A 399 19.88 2.04 42.90
C ILE A 399 19.66 1.95 44.41
N SER A 400 18.40 2.03 44.83
CA SER A 400 18.00 1.95 46.24
C SER A 400 16.83 0.99 46.45
N ASP A 401 16.46 0.74 47.72
CA ASP A 401 15.26 -0.05 48.08
C ASP A 401 13.95 0.51 47.52
N LYS A 402 13.96 1.76 47.03
CA LYS A 402 12.80 2.41 46.38
C LYS A 402 12.77 2.21 44.86
N GLY A 403 13.75 1.52 44.28
CA GLY A 403 13.87 1.24 42.86
C GLY A 403 15.08 1.92 42.20
N VAL A 404 15.12 1.84 40.87
CA VAL A 404 16.18 2.41 40.03
C VAL A 404 15.79 3.82 39.58
N LYS A 405 16.62 4.81 39.89
CA LYS A 405 16.48 6.19 39.41
C LYS A 405 17.60 6.48 38.42
N ILE A 406 17.22 6.78 37.18
CA ILE A 406 18.14 7.21 36.13
C ILE A 406 17.97 8.72 35.95
N THR A 407 19.03 9.49 36.12
CA THR A 407 19.03 10.93 35.86
C THR A 407 18.80 11.14 34.35
N PRO A 408 17.89 12.05 33.94
CA PRO A 408 17.71 12.39 32.54
C PRO A 408 19.05 12.83 31.93
N LEU A 409 19.35 12.36 30.71
CA LEU A 409 20.55 12.77 29.99
C LEU A 409 20.58 14.30 29.84
N ASP A 410 21.63 14.94 30.34
CA ASP A 410 21.90 16.32 30.04
C ASP A 410 22.22 16.46 28.53
N ASN A 411 21.76 17.56 27.94
CA ASN A 411 21.96 17.82 26.52
C ASN A 411 23.47 17.97 26.23
N SER A 412 24.08 16.92 25.67
CA SER A 412 25.52 16.86 25.32
C SER A 412 25.88 17.68 24.09
N VAL A 413 24.93 18.41 23.49
CA VAL A 413 25.18 19.32 22.38
C VAL A 413 25.98 20.51 22.91
N PRO A 414 27.22 20.74 22.42
CA PRO A 414 27.98 21.91 22.81
C PRO A 414 27.17 23.18 22.52
N SER A 415 27.16 24.15 23.43
CA SER A 415 26.43 25.41 23.22
C SER A 415 26.85 26.13 21.93
N ALA A 416 28.07 25.89 21.45
CA ALA A 416 28.61 26.35 20.18
C ALA A 416 27.98 25.71 18.92
N ALA A 417 27.28 24.57 19.04
CA ALA A 417 26.62 23.90 17.91
C ALA A 417 25.25 24.52 17.58
N SER A 418 24.58 25.14 18.55
CA SER A 418 23.29 25.81 18.33
C SER A 418 23.36 26.95 17.30
N PRO A 419 24.35 27.87 17.37
CA PRO A 419 24.56 28.90 16.35
C PRO A 419 24.79 28.34 14.94
N PHE A 420 25.48 27.19 14.82
CA PHE A 420 25.70 26.52 13.53
C PHE A 420 24.42 25.90 12.98
N GLY A 421 23.60 25.29 13.85
CA GLY A 421 22.27 24.82 13.51
C GLY A 421 21.40 25.95 12.95
N ASP A 422 21.38 27.10 13.63
CA ASP A 422 20.62 28.28 13.20
C ASP A 422 21.13 28.85 11.87
N LEU A 423 22.45 28.88 11.67
CA LEU A 423 23.07 29.30 10.41
C LEU A 423 22.65 28.39 9.24
N VAL A 424 22.72 27.07 9.43
CA VAL A 424 22.31 26.08 8.43
C VAL A 424 20.80 26.16 8.16
N TYR A 425 19.98 26.32 9.20
CA TYR A 425 18.54 26.53 9.07
C TYR A 425 18.20 27.84 8.33
N GLY A 426 18.98 28.90 8.53
CA GLY A 426 18.86 30.18 7.84
C GLY A 426 19.28 30.13 6.37
N MET A 427 20.17 29.21 5.99
CA MET A 427 20.57 28.97 4.59
C MET A 427 19.55 28.12 3.81
N LEU A 428 18.66 27.39 4.50
CA LEU A 428 17.60 26.62 3.85
C LEU A 428 16.49 27.57 3.35
N PRO A 429 16.04 27.44 2.09
CA PRO A 429 15.00 28.31 1.55
C PRO A 429 13.72 28.18 2.37
N HIS A 430 13.29 29.28 3.00
CA HIS A 430 12.04 29.32 3.75
C HIS A 430 10.86 29.17 2.77
N PRO A 431 10.08 28.07 2.82
CA PRO A 431 8.92 27.93 1.94
C PRO A 431 7.89 29.03 2.27
N LYS A 432 7.50 29.81 1.26
CA LYS A 432 6.41 30.80 1.36
C LYS A 432 5.15 30.11 1.89
N ARG A 433 4.62 30.59 3.02
CA ARG A 433 3.38 30.11 3.64
C ARG A 433 2.20 30.44 2.71
N GLY A 434 1.62 29.43 2.06
CA GLY A 434 0.31 29.53 1.41
C GLY A 434 -0.84 29.44 2.43
N PRO A 435 -2.06 29.89 2.09
CA PRO A 435 -3.17 30.11 3.04
C PRO A 435 -3.91 28.83 3.49
N LEU A 436 -3.28 27.66 3.46
CA LEU A 436 -3.85 26.42 3.96
C LEU A 436 -3.02 25.90 5.12
N GLY A 437 -3.59 26.05 6.32
CA GLY A 437 -2.96 25.76 7.59
C GLY A 437 -2.51 24.30 7.77
N LYS A 438 -1.34 24.19 8.39
CA LYS A 438 -0.80 23.09 9.21
C LYS A 438 -0.66 21.70 8.55
N ARG A 439 0.58 21.43 8.12
CA ARG A 439 1.43 20.35 8.66
C ARG A 439 2.89 20.63 8.28
N ASN A 440 3.69 21.07 9.24
CA ASN A 440 5.14 21.12 9.10
C ASN A 440 5.65 19.68 9.04
N LEU A 441 5.97 19.19 7.84
CA LEU A 441 6.58 17.86 7.66
C LEU A 441 8.04 17.78 8.17
N TRP A 442 8.59 18.88 8.68
CA TRP A 442 9.98 18.97 9.17
C TRP A 442 10.11 19.27 10.66
N SER A 443 8.99 19.44 11.39
CA SER A 443 9.01 19.52 12.86
C SER A 443 8.66 18.17 13.49
N LEU A 444 9.37 17.12 13.07
CA LEU A 444 9.42 15.88 13.84
C LEU A 444 10.57 16.01 14.84
N PRO A 445 10.40 15.68 16.14
CA PRO A 445 11.48 15.67 17.14
C PRO A 445 12.57 14.62 16.90
N PHE A 446 12.66 14.08 15.68
CA PHE A 446 13.40 12.85 15.36
C PHE A 446 14.90 13.04 15.15
N LEU A 447 15.42 14.27 15.27
CA LEU A 447 16.84 14.60 15.05
C LEU A 447 17.54 15.22 16.27
N GLN A 448 16.89 15.36 17.42
CA GLN A 448 17.52 15.90 18.63
C GLN A 448 18.21 14.86 19.53
N HIS A 449 18.12 13.56 19.23
CA HIS A 449 18.64 12.50 20.12
C HIS A 449 19.65 11.53 19.51
N ARG A 450 20.25 11.86 18.37
CA ARG A 450 21.42 11.10 17.86
C ARG A 450 22.37 12.03 17.12
N PHE A 451 23.26 12.66 17.86
CA PHE A 451 24.64 12.94 17.46
C PHE A 451 25.50 13.04 18.72
#